data_AF-A0AAU2FMW2-F1
#
_entry.id   AF-A0AAU2FMW2-F1
#
_cell.length_a   1.000
_cell.length_b   1.000
_cell.length_c   1.000
_cell.angle_alpha   90.00
_cell.angle_beta   90.00
_cell.angle_gamma   90.00
#
_symmetry.space_group_name_H-M   'P 1'
#
loop_
_entity.id
_entity.type
_entity.pdbx_description
1 polymer ?
#
loop_
_entity_poly.entity_id
_entity_poly.type
_entity_poly.pdbx_seq_one_letter_code
_entity_poly.pdbx_strand_id
1 'polypeptide(L)'
;MSLVVFESQKQIHCAQCRQGPLRHLVREAGVPRCLDCADLGHLVYLPRGDAALTRRAREGSSLCAVVVRFNKRRRRYERQGLLVEDPALERAERACLADAEARARRRERDRLRRTVEDTRFTAAFAAEIRRLFPGCPAERAAAIAGHASVRGSGRVGRTAAGRALDEQAVSMAVRAAVRHADTEYDALLMAGIPRFAARARLAARIDAILRGWRTAPPPPPTSPPDSSPCPPTSPPDSSPCPPVSVPAPAFAPAGGSGSGSGP
;
A
#
# COMPACT_ATOMS: atom_id res chain seq x y z
N MET A 1 20.59 -30.70 -3.09
CA MET A 1 19.83 -30.69 -4.37
C MET A 1 18.34 -30.64 -4.06
N SER A 2 17.54 -29.85 -4.78
CA SER A 2 16.08 -29.82 -4.60
C SER A 2 15.41 -30.78 -5.58
N LEU A 3 14.66 -31.75 -5.07
CA LEU A 3 13.83 -32.64 -5.90
C LEU A 3 12.66 -31.86 -6.51
N VAL A 4 12.31 -32.16 -7.76
CA VAL A 4 11.24 -31.50 -8.50
C VAL A 4 10.25 -32.55 -9.01
N VAL A 5 8.98 -32.34 -8.69
CA VAL A 5 7.85 -33.15 -9.12
C VAL A 5 6.99 -32.33 -10.08
N PHE A 6 6.58 -32.92 -11.18
CA PHE A 6 5.77 -32.28 -12.19
C PHE A 6 4.30 -32.67 -12.01
N GLU A 7 3.43 -31.67 -11.90
CA GLU A 7 1.98 -31.86 -12.01
C GLU A 7 1.61 -31.93 -13.50
N SER A 8 1.12 -33.10 -13.92
CA SER A 8 0.70 -33.34 -15.30
C SER A 8 -0.82 -33.22 -15.42
N GLN A 9 -1.26 -32.53 -16.48
CA GLN A 9 -2.65 -32.52 -16.94
C GLN A 9 -2.88 -33.50 -18.11
N LYS A 10 -1.84 -34.22 -18.52
CA LYS A 10 -1.89 -35.20 -19.60
C LYS A 10 -2.01 -36.61 -19.02
N GLN A 11 -2.62 -37.50 -19.79
CA GLN A 11 -2.70 -38.94 -19.51
C GLN A 11 -1.29 -39.55 -19.67
N ILE A 12 -0.51 -39.57 -18.59
CA ILE A 12 0.86 -40.13 -18.57
C ILE A 12 0.87 -41.34 -17.63
N HIS A 13 1.51 -42.42 -18.07
CA HIS A 13 1.69 -43.65 -17.28
C HIS A 13 3.15 -43.75 -16.81
N CYS A 14 3.36 -44.40 -15.67
CA CYS A 14 4.69 -44.70 -15.15
C CYS A 14 5.41 -45.67 -16.09
N ALA A 15 6.65 -45.38 -16.45
CA ALA A 15 7.44 -46.28 -17.30
C ALA A 15 7.93 -47.56 -16.59
N GLN A 16 7.79 -47.66 -15.27
CA GLN A 16 8.21 -48.84 -14.49
C GLN A 16 7.02 -49.75 -14.20
N CYS A 17 6.07 -49.26 -13.40
CA CYS A 17 4.92 -50.05 -12.97
C CYS A 17 3.72 -49.99 -13.93
N ARG A 18 3.80 -49.16 -14.99
CA ARG A 18 2.71 -48.93 -15.96
C ARG A 18 1.40 -48.35 -15.37
N GLN A 19 1.39 -47.99 -14.08
CA GLN A 19 0.24 -47.34 -13.45
C GLN A 19 0.05 -45.91 -13.96
N GLY A 20 -1.19 -45.47 -14.04
CA GLY A 20 -1.57 -44.13 -14.46
C GLY A 20 -3.09 -44.00 -14.60
N PRO A 21 -3.56 -42.79 -14.93
CA PRO A 21 -2.77 -41.59 -15.23
C PRO A 21 -2.16 -40.92 -14.00
N LEU A 22 -0.90 -40.49 -14.13
CA LEU A 22 -0.15 -39.84 -13.07
C LEU A 22 -0.51 -38.35 -12.98
N ARG A 23 -1.09 -37.94 -11.86
CA ARG A 23 -1.27 -36.52 -11.50
C ARG A 23 0.07 -35.85 -11.17
N HIS A 24 0.92 -36.54 -10.41
CA HIS A 24 2.26 -36.11 -10.04
C HIS A 24 3.29 -37.12 -10.53
N LEU A 25 4.37 -36.66 -11.16
CA LEU A 25 5.42 -37.52 -11.67
C LEU A 25 6.81 -36.91 -11.49
N VAL A 26 7.82 -37.77 -11.41
CA VAL A 26 9.23 -37.40 -11.46
C VAL A 26 9.78 -37.75 -12.84
N ARG A 27 10.77 -37.00 -13.31
CA ARG A 27 11.53 -37.35 -14.51
C ARG A 27 12.91 -37.84 -14.09
N GLU A 28 13.11 -39.16 -14.15
CA GLU A 28 14.41 -39.80 -13.92
C GLU A 28 15.00 -40.20 -15.27
N ALA A 29 16.21 -39.71 -15.58
CA ALA A 29 16.83 -39.90 -16.89
C ALA A 29 15.90 -39.55 -18.08
N GLY A 30 15.01 -38.56 -17.91
CA GLY A 30 14.04 -38.13 -18.93
C GLY A 30 12.74 -38.94 -18.97
N VAL A 31 12.66 -40.06 -18.26
CA VAL A 31 11.53 -40.99 -18.26
C VAL A 31 10.56 -40.68 -17.11
N PRO A 32 9.23 -40.71 -17.32
CA PRO A 32 8.26 -40.46 -16.26
C PRO A 32 8.16 -41.65 -15.28
N ARG A 33 8.33 -41.36 -13.98
CA ARG A 33 8.09 -42.28 -12.87
C ARG A 33 6.95 -41.77 -11.97
N CYS A 34 6.16 -42.68 -11.41
CA CYS A 34 5.21 -42.33 -10.34
C CYS A 34 5.97 -42.01 -9.05
N LEU A 35 5.27 -41.47 -8.05
CA LEU A 35 5.90 -41.13 -6.77
C LEU A 35 6.43 -42.38 -6.05
N ASP A 36 5.73 -43.50 -6.12
CA ASP A 36 6.16 -44.75 -5.47
C ASP A 36 7.44 -45.30 -6.09
N CYS A 37 7.51 -45.36 -7.43
CA CYS A 37 8.71 -45.84 -8.14
C CYS A 37 9.91 -44.90 -8.00
N ALA A 38 9.70 -43.65 -7.58
CA ALA A 38 10.74 -42.67 -7.33
C ALA A 38 11.05 -42.50 -5.82
N ASP A 39 10.57 -43.43 -4.98
CA ASP A 39 10.72 -43.40 -3.51
C ASP A 39 10.15 -42.15 -2.82
N LEU A 40 9.20 -41.46 -3.46
CA LEU A 40 8.49 -40.27 -2.93
C LEU A 40 7.04 -40.57 -2.53
N GLY A 41 6.58 -41.82 -2.65
CA GLY A 41 5.20 -42.22 -2.37
C GLY A 41 4.74 -41.98 -0.92
N HIS A 42 5.69 -41.98 0.01
CA HIS A 42 5.44 -41.73 1.44
C HIS A 42 5.30 -40.23 1.79
N LEU A 43 5.50 -39.32 0.83
CA LEU A 43 5.38 -37.88 1.05
C LEU A 43 3.95 -37.39 0.80
N VAL A 44 3.49 -36.51 1.67
CA VAL A 44 2.17 -35.88 1.60
C VAL A 44 2.25 -34.58 0.82
N TYR A 45 1.28 -34.36 -0.07
CA TYR A 45 1.20 -33.15 -0.89
C TYR A 45 0.60 -31.98 -0.10
N LEU A 46 1.42 -30.97 0.16
CA LEU A 46 1.03 -29.69 0.73
C LEU A 46 0.85 -28.64 -0.39
N PRO A 47 -0.38 -28.17 -0.66
CA PRO A 47 -0.61 -27.11 -1.64
C PRO A 47 0.01 -25.78 -1.21
N ARG A 48 0.29 -24.90 -2.18
CA ARG A 48 0.67 -23.50 -1.90
C ARG A 48 -0.47 -22.75 -1.22
N GLY A 49 -0.14 -21.81 -0.33
CA GLY A 49 -1.12 -20.91 0.29
C GLY A 49 -0.57 -20.26 1.55
N ASP A 50 -0.41 -21.05 2.61
CA ASP A 50 0.18 -20.57 3.86
C ASP A 50 1.71 -20.64 3.79
N ALA A 51 2.34 -19.47 3.71
CA ALA A 51 3.80 -19.34 3.66
C ALA A 51 4.49 -19.81 4.96
N ALA A 52 3.84 -19.66 6.12
CA ALA A 52 4.39 -20.15 7.39
C ALA A 52 4.34 -21.67 7.44
N LEU A 53 3.20 -22.27 7.06
CA LEU A 53 3.04 -23.73 7.02
C LEU A 53 4.00 -24.38 6.02
N THR A 54 4.03 -23.89 4.79
CA THR A 54 4.91 -24.44 3.74
C THR A 54 6.40 -24.29 4.05
N ARG A 55 6.80 -23.21 4.73
CA ARG A 55 8.18 -23.04 5.21
C ARG A 55 8.51 -24.01 6.34
N ARG A 56 7.66 -24.09 7.38
CA ARG A 56 7.87 -24.97 8.54
C ARG A 56 7.87 -26.44 8.18
N ALA A 57 6.93 -26.86 7.32
CA ALA A 57 6.87 -28.24 6.84
C ALA A 57 8.15 -28.60 6.07
N ARG A 58 8.65 -27.69 5.22
CA ARG A 58 9.92 -27.88 4.51
C ARG A 58 11.11 -27.99 5.46
N GLU A 59 11.19 -27.11 6.46
CA GLU A 59 12.28 -27.11 7.46
C GLU A 59 12.25 -28.35 8.36
N GLY A 60 11.05 -28.86 8.66
CA GLY A 60 10.85 -30.02 9.52
C GLY A 60 10.92 -31.38 8.81
N SER A 61 11.03 -31.41 7.47
CA SER A 61 11.16 -32.63 6.67
C SER A 61 12.62 -32.91 6.31
N SER A 62 13.02 -34.16 6.45
CA SER A 62 14.30 -34.68 5.95
C SER A 62 14.32 -34.78 4.43
N LEU A 63 13.19 -35.18 3.84
CA LEU A 63 12.98 -35.30 2.40
C LEU A 63 11.83 -34.39 1.95
N CYS A 64 12.07 -33.57 0.92
CA CYS A 64 11.03 -32.75 0.32
C CYS A 64 11.20 -32.58 -1.19
N ALA A 65 10.09 -32.47 -1.91
CA ALA A 65 10.08 -32.25 -3.35
C ALA A 65 9.14 -31.11 -3.77
N VAL A 66 9.63 -30.19 -4.60
CA VAL A 66 8.84 -29.05 -5.07
C VAL A 66 7.94 -29.48 -6.21
N VAL A 67 6.63 -29.27 -6.05
CA VAL A 67 5.66 -29.57 -7.11
C VAL A 67 5.51 -28.36 -8.02
N VAL A 68 5.74 -28.55 -9.32
CA VAL A 68 5.62 -27.52 -10.35
C VAL A 68 4.64 -27.92 -11.43
N ARG A 69 3.95 -26.93 -12.01
CA ARG A 69 3.05 -27.13 -13.14
C ARG A 69 3.42 -26.20 -14.27
N PHE A 70 3.41 -26.71 -15.50
CA PHE A 70 3.62 -25.87 -16.67
C PHE A 70 2.41 -24.98 -16.93
N ASN A 71 2.59 -23.66 -16.84
CA ASN A 71 1.57 -22.69 -17.21
C ASN A 71 1.69 -22.38 -18.72
N LYS A 72 0.76 -22.92 -19.51
CA LYS A 72 0.75 -22.74 -20.98
C LYS A 72 0.66 -21.26 -21.40
N ARG A 73 -0.15 -20.45 -20.71
CA ARG A 73 -0.35 -19.03 -21.01
C ARG A 73 0.91 -18.20 -20.78
N ARG A 74 1.68 -18.52 -19.74
CA ARG A 74 2.92 -17.81 -19.37
C ARG A 74 4.19 -18.51 -19.86
N ARG A 75 4.07 -19.65 -20.54
CA ARG A 75 5.16 -20.49 -21.06
C ARG A 75 6.27 -20.78 -20.04
N ARG A 76 5.91 -21.02 -18.78
CA ARG A 76 6.87 -21.27 -17.68
C ARG A 76 6.30 -22.24 -16.65
N TYR A 77 7.17 -22.86 -15.87
CA TYR A 77 6.76 -23.64 -14.71
C TYR A 77 6.42 -22.74 -13.53
N GLU A 78 5.29 -23.02 -12.88
CA GLU A 78 4.83 -22.34 -11.67
C GLU A 78 4.74 -23.34 -10.53
N ARG A 79 5.31 -22.96 -9.37
CA ARG A 79 5.25 -23.77 -8.16
C ARG A 79 3.80 -23.90 -7.67
N GLN A 80 3.34 -25.13 -7.52
CA GLN A 80 1.98 -25.45 -7.04
C GLN A 80 1.95 -25.86 -5.57
N GLY A 81 3.02 -26.46 -5.06
CA GLY A 81 3.08 -26.95 -3.69
C GLY A 81 4.42 -27.57 -3.34
N LEU A 82 4.40 -28.40 -2.31
CA LEU A 82 5.54 -29.16 -1.80
C LEU A 82 5.07 -30.56 -1.38
N LEU A 83 5.86 -31.58 -1.64
CA LEU A 83 5.74 -32.90 -1.02
C LEU A 83 6.66 -32.92 0.21
N VAL A 84 6.11 -33.30 1.36
CA VAL A 84 6.77 -33.30 2.67
C VAL A 84 6.43 -34.57 3.43
N GLU A 85 7.24 -34.91 4.42
CA GLU A 85 6.93 -36.01 5.33
C GLU A 85 5.70 -35.67 6.18
N ASP A 86 4.79 -36.64 6.33
CA ASP A 86 3.59 -36.50 7.16
C ASP A 86 3.87 -36.01 8.59
N PRO A 87 4.81 -36.60 9.37
CA PRO A 87 5.11 -36.12 10.71
C PRO A 87 5.68 -34.70 10.75
N ALA A 88 6.32 -34.25 9.67
CA ALA A 88 6.81 -32.88 9.54
C ALA A 88 5.67 -31.89 9.28
N LEU A 89 4.70 -32.29 8.45
CA LEU A 89 3.49 -31.52 8.18
C LEU A 89 2.68 -31.33 9.47
N GLU A 90 2.40 -32.40 10.21
CA GLU A 90 1.63 -32.30 11.46
C GLU A 90 2.30 -31.38 12.49
N ARG A 91 3.63 -31.50 12.67
CA ARG A 91 4.39 -30.60 13.57
C ARG A 91 4.27 -29.15 13.12
N ALA A 92 4.34 -28.91 11.81
CA ALA A 92 4.20 -27.58 11.24
C ALA A 92 2.79 -27.02 11.44
N GLU A 93 1.75 -27.83 11.30
CA GLU A 93 0.35 -27.45 11.56
C GLU A 93 0.12 -27.08 13.03
N ARG A 94 0.56 -27.93 13.97
CA ARG A 94 0.48 -27.64 15.41
C ARG A 94 1.18 -26.33 15.76
N ALA A 95 2.40 -26.11 15.23
CA ALA A 95 3.14 -24.87 15.45
C ALA A 95 2.43 -23.65 14.82
N CYS A 96 1.82 -23.80 13.65
CA CYS A 96 1.05 -22.75 12.98
C CYS A 96 -0.22 -22.37 13.74
N LEU A 97 -0.92 -23.35 14.31
CA LEU A 97 -2.07 -23.09 15.16
C LEU A 97 -1.65 -22.35 16.44
N ALA A 98 -0.59 -22.82 17.09
CA ALA A 98 -0.11 -22.24 18.35
C ALA A 98 0.25 -20.74 18.24
N ASP A 99 0.77 -20.28 17.10
CA ASP A 99 1.19 -18.89 16.91
C ASP A 99 0.29 -18.07 15.96
N ALA A 100 -0.87 -18.61 15.56
CA ALA A 100 -1.77 -18.00 14.59
C ALA A 100 -2.22 -16.59 15.01
N GLU A 101 -2.67 -16.43 16.25
CA GLU A 101 -3.14 -15.15 16.78
C GLU A 101 -2.02 -14.13 16.89
N ALA A 102 -0.86 -14.54 17.40
CA ALA A 102 0.30 -13.66 17.52
C ALA A 102 0.75 -13.16 16.13
N ARG A 103 0.73 -14.03 15.12
CA ARG A 103 0.99 -13.64 13.71
C ARG A 103 -0.09 -12.70 13.17
N ALA A 104 -1.37 -12.96 13.46
CA ALA A 104 -2.47 -12.09 13.04
C ALA A 104 -2.35 -10.68 13.63
N ARG A 105 -2.11 -10.57 14.94
CA ARG A 105 -1.89 -9.29 15.62
C ARG A 105 -0.67 -8.55 15.07
N ARG A 106 0.43 -9.24 14.78
CA ARG A 106 1.60 -8.64 14.12
C ARG A 106 1.26 -8.09 12.74
N ARG A 107 0.55 -8.87 11.90
CA ARG A 107 0.12 -8.44 10.56
C ARG A 107 -0.77 -7.19 10.63
N GLU A 108 -1.68 -7.14 11.59
CA GLU A 108 -2.57 -5.99 11.76
C GLU A 108 -1.81 -4.74 12.20
N ARG A 109 -0.93 -4.85 13.21
CA ARG A 109 -0.07 -3.72 13.60
C ARG A 109 0.81 -3.24 12.44
N ASP A 110 1.36 -4.15 11.65
CA ASP A 110 2.16 -3.80 10.48
C ASP A 110 1.33 -3.14 9.38
N ARG A 111 0.06 -3.54 9.21
CA ARG A 111 -0.87 -2.90 8.28
C ARG A 111 -1.12 -1.45 8.71
N LEU A 112 -1.46 -1.23 9.97
CA LEU A 112 -1.68 0.11 10.54
C LEU A 112 -0.43 0.98 10.46
N ARG A 113 0.75 0.42 10.78
CA ARG A 113 2.01 1.16 10.65
C ARG A 113 2.27 1.58 9.20
N ARG A 114 2.04 0.68 8.24
CA ARG A 114 2.21 0.98 6.80
C ARG A 114 1.23 2.02 6.30
N THR A 115 -0.02 2.03 6.78
CA THR A 115 -0.98 3.07 6.37
C THR A 115 -0.54 4.44 6.88
N VAL A 116 -0.06 4.53 8.12
CA VAL A 116 0.49 5.77 8.68
C VAL A 116 1.73 6.23 7.89
N GLU A 117 2.66 5.32 7.59
CA GLU A 117 3.84 5.61 6.77
C GLU A 117 3.45 6.10 5.37
N ASP A 118 2.44 5.49 4.74
CA ASP A 118 1.97 5.87 3.41
C ASP A 118 1.34 7.27 3.41
N THR A 119 0.56 7.62 4.44
CA THR A 119 0.01 8.97 4.61
C THR A 119 1.13 9.99 4.81
N ARG A 120 2.12 9.69 5.67
CA ARG A 120 3.28 10.57 5.90
C ARG A 120 4.11 10.76 4.64
N PHE A 121 4.36 9.68 3.90
CA PHE A 121 5.08 9.75 2.63
C PHE A 121 4.33 10.60 1.61
N THR A 122 3.02 10.41 1.48
CA THR A 122 2.19 11.21 0.56
C THR A 122 2.23 12.69 0.92
N ALA A 123 2.14 13.03 2.21
CA ALA A 123 2.22 14.41 2.69
C ALA A 123 3.61 15.02 2.43
N ALA A 124 4.69 14.28 2.67
CA ALA A 124 6.05 14.73 2.41
C ALA A 124 6.29 14.94 0.90
N PHE A 125 5.79 14.05 0.05
CA PHE A 125 5.88 14.20 -1.40
C PHE A 125 5.10 15.43 -1.88
N ALA A 126 3.91 15.70 -1.33
CA ALA A 126 3.15 16.91 -1.64
C ALA A 126 3.87 18.20 -1.20
N ALA A 127 4.51 18.17 -0.04
CA ALA A 127 5.32 19.29 0.45
C ALA A 127 6.51 19.56 -0.47
N GLU A 128 7.19 18.50 -0.93
CA GLU A 128 8.32 18.64 -1.86
C GLU A 128 7.89 19.18 -3.22
N ILE A 129 6.73 18.76 -3.74
CA ILE A 129 6.14 19.37 -4.94
C ILE A 129 5.95 20.87 -4.74
N ARG A 130 5.35 21.31 -3.62
CA ARG A 130 5.14 22.73 -3.35
C ARG A 130 6.44 23.52 -3.19
N ARG A 131 7.51 22.87 -2.69
CA ARG A 131 8.84 23.47 -2.59
C ARG A 131 9.45 23.72 -3.98
N LEU A 132 9.35 22.74 -4.88
CA LEU A 132 9.90 22.83 -6.24
C LEU A 132 9.02 23.65 -7.20
N PHE A 133 7.72 23.69 -6.95
CA PHE A 133 6.71 24.33 -7.78
C PHE A 133 5.78 25.20 -6.92
N PRO A 134 6.25 26.36 -6.41
CA PRO A 134 5.47 27.21 -5.50
C PRO A 134 4.19 27.79 -6.11
N GLY A 135 4.09 27.89 -7.44
CA GLY A 135 2.89 28.30 -8.17
C GLY A 135 1.85 27.18 -8.37
N CYS A 136 2.15 25.95 -7.96
CA CYS A 136 1.21 24.83 -8.06
C CYS A 136 0.14 24.92 -6.96
N PRO A 137 -1.17 24.84 -7.29
CA PRO A 137 -2.23 24.81 -6.29
C PRO A 137 -2.05 23.66 -5.29
N ALA A 138 -2.33 23.93 -4.00
CA ALA A 138 -2.11 22.95 -2.93
C ALA A 138 -2.87 21.64 -3.16
N GLU A 139 -4.12 21.72 -3.63
CA GLU A 139 -4.94 20.56 -3.99
C GLU A 139 -4.35 19.76 -5.14
N ARG A 140 -3.76 20.45 -6.13
CA ARG A 140 -3.10 19.81 -7.28
C ARG A 140 -1.86 19.06 -6.84
N ALA A 141 -1.02 19.67 -6.00
CA ALA A 141 0.16 19.01 -5.42
C ALA A 141 -0.24 17.76 -4.59
N ALA A 142 -1.31 17.86 -3.80
CA ALA A 142 -1.85 16.73 -3.03
C ALA A 142 -2.36 15.60 -3.92
N ALA A 143 -3.09 15.92 -5.00
CA ALA A 143 -3.58 14.92 -5.96
C ALA A 143 -2.43 14.19 -6.67
N ILE A 144 -1.40 14.94 -7.11
CA ILE A 144 -0.20 14.36 -7.74
C ILE A 144 0.54 13.44 -6.77
N ALA A 145 0.74 13.89 -5.54
CA ALA A 145 1.38 13.09 -4.50
C ALA A 145 0.60 11.82 -4.17
N GLY A 146 -0.72 11.92 -4.00
CA GLY A 146 -1.60 10.78 -3.76
C GLY A 146 -1.49 9.75 -4.89
N HIS A 147 -1.54 10.22 -6.13
CA HIS A 147 -1.40 9.35 -7.31
C HIS A 147 0.00 8.71 -7.41
N ALA A 148 1.07 9.46 -7.18
CA ALA A 148 2.45 8.97 -7.23
C ALA A 148 2.78 7.97 -6.11
N SER A 149 2.09 8.08 -4.97
CA SER A 149 2.33 7.30 -3.76
C SER A 149 1.56 5.97 -3.70
N VAL A 150 0.72 5.66 -4.69
CA VAL A 150 0.00 4.37 -4.73
C VAL A 150 0.98 3.18 -4.68
N ARG A 151 0.72 2.20 -3.80
CA ARG A 151 1.54 0.98 -3.69
C ARG A 151 1.29 0.02 -4.84
N GLY A 152 2.33 -0.72 -5.23
CA GLY A 152 2.23 -1.81 -6.22
C GLY A 152 2.01 -1.37 -7.67
N SER A 153 1.95 -0.06 -7.95
CA SER A 153 1.68 0.48 -9.28
C SER A 153 2.93 0.76 -10.13
N GLY A 154 4.14 0.53 -9.58
CA GLY A 154 5.40 0.84 -10.27
C GLY A 154 5.63 2.34 -10.54
N ARG A 155 4.94 3.22 -9.82
CA ARG A 155 5.01 4.68 -9.99
C ARG A 155 6.26 5.28 -9.36
N VAL A 156 6.62 6.47 -9.84
CA VAL A 156 7.84 7.19 -9.46
C VAL A 156 7.99 7.32 -7.94
N GLY A 157 6.92 7.64 -7.20
CA GLY A 157 6.97 7.77 -5.74
C GLY A 157 7.39 6.49 -4.98
N ARG A 158 7.40 5.32 -5.63
CA ARG A 158 7.80 4.05 -4.99
C ARG A 158 9.14 3.51 -5.47
N THR A 159 9.82 4.19 -6.40
CA THR A 159 11.22 3.91 -6.74
C THR A 159 12.14 4.39 -5.63
N ALA A 160 13.42 3.98 -5.64
CA ALA A 160 14.40 4.46 -4.66
C ALA A 160 14.52 5.99 -4.69
N ALA A 161 14.61 6.59 -5.88
CA ALA A 161 14.70 8.04 -6.06
C ALA A 161 13.43 8.76 -5.59
N GLY A 162 12.23 8.24 -5.90
CA GLY A 162 10.98 8.85 -5.41
C GLY A 162 10.78 8.73 -3.90
N ARG A 163 11.28 7.66 -3.26
CA ARG A 163 11.28 7.54 -1.80
C ARG A 163 12.27 8.48 -1.12
N ALA A 164 13.39 8.77 -1.78
CA ALA A 164 14.36 9.77 -1.34
C ALA A 164 13.90 11.21 -1.61
N LEU A 165 12.73 11.41 -2.22
CA LEU A 165 12.22 12.72 -2.63
C LEU A 165 13.22 13.46 -3.54
N ASP A 166 13.90 12.71 -4.40
CA ASP A 166 14.83 13.27 -5.38
C ASP A 166 14.13 14.27 -6.31
N GLU A 167 14.76 15.42 -6.53
CA GLU A 167 14.18 16.53 -7.28
C GLU A 167 13.80 16.13 -8.71
N GLN A 168 14.62 15.32 -9.39
CA GLN A 168 14.34 14.86 -10.75
C GLN A 168 13.16 13.88 -10.75
N ALA A 169 13.13 12.96 -9.77
CA ALA A 169 12.02 12.03 -9.61
C ALA A 169 10.70 12.77 -9.35
N VAL A 170 10.69 13.74 -8.44
CA VAL A 170 9.49 14.55 -8.14
C VAL A 170 9.08 15.34 -9.39
N SER A 171 10.00 16.01 -10.06
CA SER A 171 9.73 16.76 -11.30
C SER A 171 9.15 15.89 -12.41
N MET A 172 9.66 14.66 -12.59
CA MET A 172 9.11 13.70 -13.54
C MET A 172 7.67 13.29 -13.19
N ALA A 173 7.37 13.12 -11.91
CA ALA A 173 6.03 12.80 -11.44
C ALA A 173 5.05 13.95 -11.73
N VAL A 174 5.44 15.19 -11.44
CA VAL A 174 4.65 16.38 -11.77
C VAL A 174 4.43 16.50 -13.28
N ARG A 175 5.51 16.38 -14.08
CA ARG A 175 5.43 16.42 -15.55
C ARG A 175 4.50 15.36 -16.11
N ALA A 176 4.54 14.14 -15.56
CA ALA A 176 3.63 13.07 -15.95
C ALA A 176 2.19 13.42 -15.60
N ALA A 177 1.91 13.96 -14.41
CA ALA A 177 0.57 14.36 -14.03
C ALA A 177 0.02 15.47 -14.94
N VAL A 178 0.81 16.51 -15.21
CA VAL A 178 0.44 17.60 -16.12
C VAL A 178 0.13 17.08 -17.51
N ARG A 179 0.94 16.14 -18.02
CA ARG A 179 0.69 15.51 -19.31
C ARG A 179 -0.69 14.85 -19.37
N HIS A 180 -1.07 14.09 -18.36
CA HIS A 180 -2.34 13.35 -18.41
C HIS A 180 -3.55 14.22 -18.10
N ALA A 181 -3.41 15.24 -17.26
CA ALA A 181 -4.55 15.98 -16.73
C ALA A 181 -4.71 17.41 -17.28
N ASP A 182 -3.66 18.01 -17.87
CA ASP A 182 -3.71 19.38 -18.40
C ASP A 182 -3.53 19.43 -19.94
N THR A 183 -3.46 18.26 -20.60
CA THR A 183 -3.31 18.17 -22.05
C THR A 183 -4.14 17.04 -22.65
N GLU A 184 -4.32 17.08 -23.96
CA GLU A 184 -5.00 16.07 -24.78
C GLU A 184 -4.20 14.77 -24.96
N TYR A 185 -3.19 14.49 -24.13
CA TYR A 185 -2.31 13.32 -24.28
C TYR A 185 -3.07 12.01 -24.41
N ASP A 186 -4.06 11.78 -23.54
CA ASP A 186 -4.84 10.54 -23.54
C ASP A 186 -5.69 10.44 -24.82
N ALA A 187 -6.24 11.55 -25.31
CA ALA A 187 -6.97 11.59 -26.58
C ALA A 187 -6.06 11.29 -27.79
N LEU A 188 -4.82 11.82 -27.80
CA LEU A 188 -3.85 11.51 -28.86
C LEU A 188 -3.49 10.03 -28.88
N LEU A 189 -3.35 9.39 -27.71
CA LEU A 189 -3.09 7.95 -27.63
C LEU A 189 -4.28 7.13 -28.13
N MET A 190 -5.51 7.54 -27.79
CA MET A 190 -6.73 6.88 -28.28
C MET A 190 -6.91 7.05 -29.80
N ALA A 191 -6.44 8.17 -30.36
CA ALA A 191 -6.39 8.39 -31.81
C ALA A 191 -5.26 7.60 -32.51
N GLY A 192 -4.53 6.73 -31.79
CA GLY A 192 -3.49 5.87 -32.34
C GLY A 192 -2.12 6.55 -32.52
N ILE A 193 -1.95 7.78 -32.02
CA ILE A 193 -0.67 8.49 -32.15
C ILE A 193 0.38 7.82 -31.25
N PRO A 194 1.57 7.48 -31.77
CA PRO A 194 2.63 6.87 -30.96
C PRO A 194 3.05 7.76 -29.78
N ARG A 195 3.35 7.12 -28.64
CA ARG A 195 3.70 7.81 -27.38
C ARG A 195 4.82 8.84 -27.53
N PHE A 196 5.85 8.53 -28.32
CA PHE A 196 6.97 9.44 -28.56
C PHE A 196 6.50 10.71 -29.30
N ALA A 197 5.73 10.55 -30.37
CA ALA A 197 5.18 11.67 -31.14
C ALA A 197 4.22 12.53 -30.30
N ALA A 198 3.32 11.91 -29.54
CA ALA A 198 2.41 12.62 -28.63
C ALA A 198 3.17 13.41 -27.54
N ARG A 199 4.24 12.83 -26.97
CA ARG A 199 5.10 13.52 -26.00
C ARG A 199 5.85 14.70 -26.63
N ALA A 200 6.40 14.53 -27.83
CA ALA A 200 7.11 15.59 -28.54
C ALA A 200 6.17 16.76 -28.85
N ARG A 201 4.96 16.48 -29.36
CA ARG A 201 3.93 17.48 -29.67
C ARG A 201 3.53 18.32 -28.45
N LEU A 202 3.44 17.70 -27.28
CA LEU A 202 2.97 18.35 -26.05
C LEU A 202 4.10 18.95 -25.20
N ALA A 203 5.36 18.69 -25.54
CA ALA A 203 6.51 19.08 -24.72
C ALA A 203 6.51 20.58 -24.39
N ALA A 204 6.39 21.44 -25.41
CA ALA A 204 6.42 22.89 -25.22
C ALA A 204 5.29 23.40 -24.31
N ARG A 205 4.08 22.84 -24.45
CA ARG A 205 2.92 23.19 -23.61
C ARG A 205 3.11 22.76 -22.17
N ILE A 206 3.55 21.52 -21.95
CA ILE A 206 3.83 20.99 -20.62
C ILE A 206 4.93 21.83 -19.95
N ASP A 207 6.00 22.15 -20.67
CA ASP A 207 7.12 22.91 -20.13
C ASP A 207 6.70 24.37 -19.82
N ALA A 208 5.77 24.96 -20.57
CA ALA A 208 5.19 26.27 -20.26
C ALA A 208 4.38 26.27 -18.95
N ILE A 209 3.54 25.25 -18.74
CA ILE A 209 2.78 25.08 -17.49
C ILE A 209 3.74 24.93 -16.31
N LEU A 210 4.73 24.04 -16.43
CA LEU A 210 5.71 23.80 -15.37
C LEU A 210 6.56 25.04 -15.06
N ARG A 211 6.93 25.84 -16.08
CA ARG A 211 7.62 27.13 -15.86
C ARG A 211 6.74 28.09 -15.06
N GLY A 212 5.45 28.21 -15.38
CA GLY A 212 4.52 29.04 -14.62
C GLY A 212 4.39 28.62 -13.15
N TRP A 213 4.53 27.33 -12.85
CA TRP A 213 4.50 26.84 -11.46
C TRP A 213 5.81 26.99 -10.71
N ARG A 214 6.94 27.28 -11.38
CA ARG A 214 8.23 27.53 -10.71
C ARG A 214 8.30 28.91 -10.07
N THR A 215 7.48 29.85 -10.51
CA THR A 215 7.31 31.16 -9.90
C THR A 215 6.16 31.13 -8.91
N ALA A 216 6.35 31.69 -7.71
CA ALA A 216 5.25 31.88 -6.78
C ALA A 216 4.20 32.82 -7.43
N PRO A 217 2.89 32.60 -7.19
CA PRO A 217 1.91 33.56 -7.63
C PRO A 217 2.19 34.89 -6.92
N PRO A 218 2.05 36.03 -7.60
CA PRO A 218 2.21 37.33 -6.93
C PRO A 218 1.27 37.37 -5.73
N PRO A 219 1.70 37.91 -4.58
CA PRO A 219 0.81 38.07 -3.44
C PRO A 219 -0.45 38.80 -3.90
N PRO A 220 -1.64 38.45 -3.35
CA PRO A 220 -2.84 39.23 -3.65
C PRO A 220 -2.53 40.70 -3.38
N PRO A 221 -3.00 41.64 -4.23
CA PRO A 221 -2.77 43.05 -3.97
C PRO A 221 -3.26 43.34 -2.56
N THR A 222 -2.34 43.75 -1.68
CA THR A 222 -2.69 44.30 -0.38
C THR A 222 -3.54 45.52 -0.67
N SER A 223 -4.85 45.38 -0.53
CA SER A 223 -5.73 46.51 -0.35
C SER A 223 -5.13 47.36 0.79
N PRO A 224 -4.93 48.66 0.60
CA PRO A 224 -4.50 49.52 1.69
C PRO A 224 -5.50 49.38 2.86
N PRO A 225 -5.07 49.52 4.12
CA PRO A 225 -6.01 49.50 5.23
C PRO A 225 -7.09 50.55 4.97
N ASP A 226 -8.34 50.12 5.04
CA ASP A 226 -9.50 51.01 4.99
C ASP A 226 -9.24 52.16 5.96
N SER A 227 -9.03 53.35 5.41
CA SER A 227 -8.87 54.58 6.17
C SER A 227 -10.26 54.99 6.66
N SER A 228 -10.79 54.24 7.63
CA SER A 228 -11.92 54.69 8.42
C SER A 228 -11.44 55.82 9.33
N PRO A 229 -12.05 57.01 9.29
CA PRO A 229 -11.66 58.11 10.16
C PRO A 229 -11.94 57.76 11.63
N CYS A 230 -11.00 58.12 12.51
CA CYS A 230 -11.16 58.06 13.96
C CYS A 230 -12.48 58.72 14.40
N PRO A 231 -13.22 58.13 15.36
CA PRO A 231 -14.33 58.84 16.00
C PRO A 231 -13.77 59.98 16.88
N PRO A 232 -14.48 61.11 17.01
CA PRO A 232 -14.06 62.20 17.87
C PRO A 232 -14.17 61.82 19.35
N THR A 233 -13.14 62.20 20.10
CA THR A 233 -13.02 62.19 21.55
C THR A 233 -14.16 62.97 22.21
N SER A 234 -14.89 62.32 23.13
CA SER A 234 -15.77 62.99 24.10
C SER A 234 -15.06 63.08 25.47
N PRO A 235 -15.26 64.16 26.24
CA PRO A 235 -14.55 64.42 27.49
C PRO A 235 -15.11 63.62 28.69
N PRO A 236 -14.39 63.56 29.83
CA PRO A 236 -14.78 62.74 30.97
C PRO A 236 -15.83 63.46 31.83
N ASP A 237 -16.97 62.80 32.04
CA ASP A 237 -17.96 63.25 33.02
C ASP A 237 -17.58 62.75 34.42
N SER A 238 -17.58 63.69 35.35
CA SER A 238 -17.23 63.50 36.75
C SER A 238 -18.49 63.28 37.59
N SER A 239 -18.33 62.50 38.67
CA SER A 239 -19.19 62.44 39.89
C SER A 239 -20.14 61.22 40.00
N PRO A 240 -20.63 60.87 41.21
CA PRO A 240 -19.89 60.04 42.17
C PRO A 240 -20.71 58.86 42.72
N CYS A 241 -20.04 57.93 43.41
CA CYS A 241 -20.66 56.84 44.17
C CYS A 241 -21.68 57.33 45.22
N PRO A 242 -22.69 56.51 45.55
CA PRO A 242 -22.91 56.15 46.96
C PRO A 242 -23.33 54.65 47.10
N PRO A 243 -23.70 54.14 48.29
CA PRO A 243 -22.76 53.44 49.15
C PRO A 243 -23.15 51.97 49.43
N VAL A 244 -22.21 51.30 50.07
CA VAL A 244 -22.21 49.90 50.53
C VAL A 244 -23.35 49.61 51.51
N SER A 245 -24.00 48.45 51.38
CA SER A 245 -24.74 47.79 52.46
C SER A 245 -24.67 46.27 52.31
N VAL A 246 -24.15 45.63 53.36
CA VAL A 246 -24.06 44.18 53.67
C VAL A 246 -24.94 44.04 54.94
N PRO A 247 -25.73 42.97 55.23
CA PRO A 247 -25.17 41.63 55.48
C PRO A 247 -26.04 40.34 55.35
N ALA A 248 -25.33 39.24 55.01
CA ALA A 248 -25.28 37.91 55.67
C ALA A 248 -26.53 36.94 55.62
N PRO A 249 -26.45 35.70 56.19
CA PRO A 249 -26.48 34.46 55.41
C PRO A 249 -27.54 33.42 55.87
N ALA A 250 -27.81 32.38 55.07
CA ALA A 250 -28.52 31.17 55.56
C ALA A 250 -28.13 29.95 54.70
N PHE A 251 -27.37 28.99 55.26
CA PHE A 251 -27.83 27.77 55.95
C PHE A 251 -28.34 26.64 55.02
N ALA A 252 -27.41 25.73 54.71
CA ALA A 252 -27.48 24.27 54.87
C ALA A 252 -28.51 23.37 54.09
N PRO A 253 -28.24 22.04 54.05
CA PRO A 253 -28.63 21.12 52.97
C PRO A 253 -29.65 20.03 53.37
N ALA A 254 -30.19 19.30 52.39
CA ALA A 254 -30.76 17.94 52.47
C ALA A 254 -31.03 17.49 51.01
N GLY A 255 -30.85 16.25 50.54
CA GLY A 255 -30.92 14.93 51.16
C GLY A 255 -31.87 14.05 50.32
N GLY A 256 -31.50 12.79 50.08
CA GLY A 256 -32.39 11.73 49.53
C GLY A 256 -32.01 11.28 48.11
N SER A 257 -31.41 10.11 47.80
CA SER A 257 -31.57 8.70 48.19
C SER A 257 -32.88 8.02 47.76
N GLY A 258 -32.77 6.93 46.99
CA GLY A 258 -33.81 5.91 46.74
C GLY A 258 -33.85 5.43 45.28
N SER A 259 -33.30 4.25 44.93
CA SER A 259 -33.92 2.89 44.94
C SER A 259 -34.85 2.65 43.73
N GLY A 260 -34.88 1.53 43.00
CA GLY A 260 -34.31 0.18 43.04
C GLY A 260 -34.57 -0.53 41.68
N SER A 261 -33.81 -1.53 41.26
CA SER A 261 -34.11 -2.98 41.35
C SER A 261 -35.51 -3.36 40.83
N GLY A 262 -35.64 -3.86 39.60
CA GLY A 262 -35.71 -5.31 39.27
C GLY A 262 -37.09 -5.63 38.63
N PRO A 263 -37.43 -6.87 38.23
CA PRO A 263 -36.66 -8.11 38.07
C PRO A 263 -36.24 -8.42 36.62
#